data_AF-A0A067CVY9-F1
#
_entry.id   AF-A0A067CVY9-F1
#
_cell.length_a   1.000
_cell.length_b   1.000
_cell.length_c   1.000
_cell.angle_alpha   90.00
_cell.angle_beta   90.00
_cell.angle_gamma   90.00
#
_symmetry.space_group_name_H-M   'P 1'
#
loop_
_entity.id
_entity.type
_entity.pdbx_description
1 polymer ?
#
loop_
_entity_poly.entity_id
_entity_poly.type
_entity_poly.pdbx_seq_one_letter_code
_entity_poly.pdbx_strand_id
1 'polypeptide(L)'
;MYFVNTSVGDFPPGLTWPASLQSLYVFNTKTVDVKHLKMPPTSTLLDFWNVTEIENLDELYLPDSLTVMYFSNCTVQVIPPSLVWPKSLEKLTLIDNHLQDLPHNLPDGVTFLSIHKNYVDNLGISLPKNLSVLKFRDNRVKEVVNWDFTNLYYFRMKRNPVTRIDNVTFSSKLHYFDCEGCPLTVFNVDMTSFAALDALDPWDRNESRATIEFRGFNIIDNIHSDKAACDKLHGDIRQLWAGKSNVTVHVCVIGSPVNYTLVIVGISIGAVVLIAALTTYCCIKRRNLQKQLETYVAASPFGSGNQFTNGSTLDIAGNSTLGGLVHDLGDLEFLRVSGVELHKKLAEGAYGEVWKGSYNGAIVAVKRLLPNKSSPKDILNFINECKLMARFESPYVVKLYGVSWTRPVDFMAVMEFMDRGDLKSYLANHSPMAVSWEFKHKIMSHILEGLVYLHSMQIIHRDLKSRNVLLDSSDGETVKLTDFGVSKEDLQETMTVGVGTYRWMAPEILKEGHYSVAADIYSFGILLSELDTHKIPYAESRHPITHKPLVDTAIMSMVINGTLSPSFSTECPQWVHAIALRCLEHDPELRPSARQLVLELRRQSPHAK
;
A
#
# COMPACT_ATOMS: atom_id res chain seq x y z
N MET A 1 14.60 -11.27 -14.95
CA MET A 1 14.59 -11.33 -13.47
C MET A 1 15.52 -12.44 -13.03
N TYR A 2 16.26 -12.26 -11.94
CA TYR A 2 17.13 -13.30 -11.37
C TYR A 2 16.96 -13.37 -9.86
N PHE A 3 17.07 -14.58 -9.32
CA PHE A 3 16.77 -14.93 -7.94
C PHE A 3 17.96 -15.63 -7.30
N VAL A 4 18.39 -15.16 -6.13
CA VAL A 4 19.38 -15.82 -5.29
C VAL A 4 18.69 -16.27 -4.01
N ASN A 5 18.63 -17.58 -3.81
CA ASN A 5 18.05 -18.23 -2.64
C ASN A 5 18.93 -19.41 -2.23
N THR A 6 19.94 -19.14 -1.41
CA THR A 6 20.90 -20.15 -0.98
C THR A 6 21.29 -19.94 0.48
N SER A 7 21.84 -20.96 1.12
CA SER A 7 22.36 -20.86 2.49
C SER A 7 23.63 -20.00 2.58
N VAL A 8 24.37 -19.83 1.48
CA VAL A 8 25.57 -19.00 1.31
C VAL A 8 25.53 -18.42 -0.11
N GLY A 9 25.17 -17.15 -0.25
CA GLY A 9 24.84 -16.48 -1.51
C GLY A 9 26.01 -15.82 -2.21
N ASP A 10 27.18 -16.46 -2.26
CA ASP A 10 28.36 -15.81 -2.83
C ASP A 10 28.21 -15.57 -4.34
N PHE A 11 28.49 -14.33 -4.77
CA PHE A 11 28.66 -14.03 -6.19
C PHE A 11 30.12 -14.33 -6.58
N PRO A 12 30.40 -15.38 -7.37
CA PRO A 12 31.79 -15.72 -7.67
C PRO A 12 32.46 -14.66 -8.57
N PRO A 13 33.79 -14.47 -8.44
CA PRO A 13 34.54 -13.62 -9.35
C PRO A 13 34.32 -14.04 -10.80
N GLY A 14 33.94 -13.09 -11.67
CA GLY A 14 33.71 -13.37 -13.09
C GLY A 14 32.32 -13.92 -13.42
N LEU A 15 31.37 -13.89 -12.49
CA LEU A 15 29.96 -14.18 -12.77
C LEU A 15 29.45 -13.27 -13.90
N THR A 16 28.99 -13.89 -14.99
CA THR A 16 28.40 -13.19 -16.14
C THR A 16 26.89 -13.23 -16.08
N TRP A 17 26.26 -12.07 -16.27
CA TRP A 17 24.81 -11.91 -16.26
C TRP A 17 24.25 -11.82 -17.68
N PRO A 18 23.00 -12.28 -17.91
CA PRO A 18 22.29 -11.99 -19.15
C PRO A 18 22.17 -10.47 -19.35
N ALA A 19 22.48 -9.97 -20.55
CA ALA A 19 22.37 -8.53 -20.86
C ALA A 19 20.93 -7.99 -20.71
N SER A 20 19.92 -8.86 -20.74
CA SER A 20 18.51 -8.55 -20.53
C SER A 20 18.07 -8.51 -19.06
N LEU A 21 18.98 -8.70 -18.10
CA LEU A 21 18.63 -8.71 -16.67
C LEU A 21 18.20 -7.31 -16.19
N GLN A 22 16.91 -7.17 -15.91
CA GLN A 22 16.35 -5.92 -15.35
C GLN A 22 16.26 -5.91 -13.81
N SER A 23 16.05 -7.05 -13.18
CA SER A 23 15.72 -7.11 -11.75
C SER A 23 16.46 -8.26 -11.07
N LEU A 24 17.10 -7.95 -9.95
CA LEU A 24 17.79 -8.92 -9.11
C LEU A 24 17.16 -8.97 -7.72
N TYR A 25 16.82 -10.17 -7.29
CA TYR A 25 16.26 -10.46 -5.97
C TYR A 25 17.19 -11.40 -5.22
N VAL A 26 17.59 -11.01 -4.02
CA VAL A 26 18.36 -11.81 -3.07
C VAL A 26 17.48 -12.03 -1.86
N PHE A 27 17.08 -13.27 -1.60
CA PHE A 27 16.13 -13.54 -0.54
C PHE A 27 16.41 -14.82 0.24
N ASN A 28 15.90 -14.86 1.48
CA ASN A 28 16.03 -16.00 2.40
C ASN A 28 17.47 -16.51 2.55
N THR A 29 18.44 -15.60 2.46
CA THR A 29 19.86 -15.93 2.42
C THR A 29 20.48 -15.64 3.77
N LYS A 30 21.26 -16.58 4.32
CA LYS A 30 21.90 -16.35 5.61
C LYS A 30 23.01 -15.30 5.48
N THR A 31 23.96 -15.54 4.58
CA THR A 31 25.06 -14.61 4.32
C THR A 31 25.21 -14.45 2.80
N VAL A 32 25.39 -13.21 2.32
CA VAL A 32 25.66 -12.87 0.92
C VAL A 32 26.85 -11.92 0.85
N ASP A 33 27.91 -12.32 0.14
CA ASP A 33 29.02 -11.42 -0.21
C ASP A 33 28.73 -10.68 -1.52
N VAL A 34 28.54 -9.36 -1.45
CA VAL A 34 28.22 -8.52 -2.62
C VAL A 34 29.44 -7.91 -3.32
N LYS A 35 30.66 -8.20 -2.87
CA LYS A 35 31.93 -7.69 -3.45
C LYS A 35 32.04 -7.89 -4.95
N HIS A 36 31.53 -9.01 -5.45
CA HIS A 36 31.60 -9.39 -6.86
C HIS A 36 30.26 -9.29 -7.57
N LEU A 37 29.24 -8.73 -6.91
CA LEU A 37 27.96 -8.45 -7.53
C LEU A 37 28.11 -7.29 -8.53
N LYS A 38 28.14 -7.62 -9.82
CA LYS A 38 28.18 -6.64 -10.92
C LYS A 38 26.97 -6.77 -11.84
N MET A 39 25.90 -6.06 -11.50
CA MET A 39 24.66 -6.08 -12.29
C MET A 39 24.87 -5.44 -13.68
N PRO A 40 24.17 -5.90 -14.73
CA PRO A 40 24.18 -5.27 -16.04
C PRO A 40 23.74 -3.79 -16.00
N PRO A 41 24.24 -2.93 -16.91
CA PRO A 41 23.81 -1.53 -17.03
C PRO A 41 22.34 -1.33 -17.43
N THR A 42 21.59 -2.41 -17.68
CA THR A 42 20.15 -2.41 -17.99
C THR A 42 19.29 -2.70 -16.76
N SER A 43 19.90 -3.01 -15.60
CA SER A 43 19.18 -3.37 -14.40
C SER A 43 18.54 -2.15 -13.72
N THR A 44 17.27 -2.27 -13.38
CA THR A 44 16.43 -1.20 -12.81
C THR A 44 16.01 -1.47 -11.36
N LEU A 45 16.05 -2.73 -10.90
CA LEU A 45 15.63 -3.12 -9.55
C LEU A 45 16.64 -4.04 -8.85
N LEU A 46 16.94 -3.71 -7.59
CA LEU A 46 17.67 -4.57 -6.65
C LEU A 46 16.88 -4.72 -5.34
N ASP A 47 16.64 -5.97 -4.92
CA ASP A 47 15.86 -6.28 -3.72
C ASP A 47 16.57 -7.31 -2.85
N PHE A 48 16.90 -6.93 -1.62
CA PHE A 48 17.33 -7.82 -0.54
C PHE A 48 16.17 -8.06 0.42
N TRP A 49 15.73 -9.30 0.57
CA TRP A 49 14.62 -9.65 1.44
C TRP A 49 14.91 -10.86 2.34
N ASN A 50 14.84 -10.69 3.66
CA ASN A 50 15.15 -11.73 4.62
C ASN A 50 16.61 -12.25 4.47
N VAL A 51 17.57 -11.32 4.50
CA VAL A 51 19.00 -11.61 4.36
C VAL A 51 19.72 -11.35 5.68
N THR A 52 20.23 -12.39 6.35
CA THR A 52 20.74 -12.22 7.72
C THR A 52 22.01 -11.36 7.75
N GLU A 53 22.92 -11.50 6.78
CA GLU A 53 24.18 -10.77 6.72
C GLU A 53 24.54 -10.43 5.26
N ILE A 54 24.89 -9.16 5.00
CA ILE A 54 25.36 -8.67 3.70
C ILE A 54 26.81 -8.22 3.88
N GLU A 55 27.75 -9.02 3.39
CA GLU A 55 29.19 -8.74 3.50
C GLU A 55 29.65 -7.84 2.36
N ASN A 56 30.66 -6.99 2.63
CA ASN A 56 31.28 -6.08 1.66
C ASN A 56 30.28 -5.12 0.97
N LEU A 57 29.27 -4.65 1.72
CA LEU A 57 28.27 -3.70 1.21
C LEU A 57 28.89 -2.39 0.71
N ASP A 58 30.05 -1.99 1.23
CA ASP A 58 30.82 -0.84 0.79
C ASP A 58 31.48 -1.03 -0.59
N GLU A 59 31.63 -2.28 -1.03
CA GLU A 59 32.14 -2.66 -2.36
C GLU A 59 31.01 -2.97 -3.36
N LEU A 60 29.73 -2.82 -2.96
CA LEU A 60 28.59 -3.08 -3.82
C LEU A 60 28.57 -2.12 -5.03
N TYR A 61 28.70 -2.69 -6.23
CA TYR A 61 28.54 -1.93 -7.47
C TYR A 61 27.07 -1.81 -7.87
N LEU A 62 26.58 -0.57 -7.97
CA LEU A 62 25.23 -0.25 -8.37
C LEU A 62 25.26 0.45 -9.75
N PRO A 63 24.66 -0.13 -10.82
CA PRO A 63 24.61 0.54 -12.12
C PRO A 63 23.69 1.77 -12.07
N ASP A 64 24.07 2.83 -12.81
CA ASP A 64 23.34 4.11 -12.86
C ASP A 64 21.87 3.96 -13.30
N SER A 65 21.51 2.86 -13.99
CA SER A 65 20.15 2.52 -14.44
C SER A 65 19.19 2.07 -13.33
N LEU A 66 19.69 1.76 -12.13
CA LEU A 66 18.85 1.35 -11.01
C LEU A 66 17.93 2.50 -10.57
N THR A 67 16.63 2.25 -10.61
CA THR A 67 15.60 3.21 -10.18
C THR A 67 14.97 2.82 -8.84
N VAL A 68 15.04 1.54 -8.46
CA VAL A 68 14.38 1.01 -7.27
C VAL A 68 15.30 0.10 -6.47
N MET A 69 15.39 0.35 -5.16
CA MET A 69 16.15 -0.49 -4.23
C MET A 69 15.36 -0.82 -2.96
N TYR A 70 15.40 -2.10 -2.57
CA TYR A 70 14.77 -2.61 -1.36
C TYR A 70 15.79 -3.35 -0.48
N PHE A 71 15.72 -3.09 0.83
CA PHE A 71 16.31 -3.92 1.88
C PHE A 71 15.22 -4.14 2.91
N SER A 72 14.77 -5.38 3.05
CA SER A 72 13.65 -5.73 3.92
C SER A 72 14.03 -6.92 4.80
N ASN A 73 13.94 -6.78 6.12
CA ASN A 73 14.33 -7.80 7.08
C ASN A 73 15.79 -8.26 6.88
N CYS A 74 16.72 -7.31 6.74
CA CYS A 74 18.15 -7.58 6.56
C CYS A 74 18.98 -6.99 7.71
N THR A 75 20.00 -7.65 8.26
CA THR A 75 20.74 -7.05 9.41
C THR A 75 21.73 -5.94 8.99
N VAL A 76 21.24 -4.88 8.33
CA VAL A 76 22.02 -3.75 7.81
C VAL A 76 21.95 -2.59 8.80
N GLN A 77 22.91 -2.55 9.72
CA GLN A 77 22.95 -1.53 10.77
C GLN A 77 23.35 -0.14 10.24
N VAL A 78 24.21 -0.08 9.22
CA VAL A 78 24.69 1.17 8.61
C VAL A 78 24.81 0.95 7.11
N ILE A 79 24.31 1.89 6.32
CA ILE A 79 24.66 1.95 4.89
C ILE A 79 26.01 2.66 4.78
N PRO A 80 27.05 2.03 4.20
CA PRO A 80 28.37 2.62 4.13
C PRO A 80 28.34 4.00 3.44
N PRO A 81 28.94 5.06 4.04
CA PRO A 81 29.00 6.38 3.42
C PRO A 81 29.75 6.41 2.08
N SER A 82 30.60 5.40 1.83
CA SER A 82 31.32 5.18 0.58
C SER A 82 30.46 4.60 -0.55
N LEU A 83 29.26 4.08 -0.23
CA LEU A 83 28.37 3.50 -1.22
C LEU A 83 27.91 4.59 -2.20
N VAL A 84 28.19 4.38 -3.48
CA VAL A 84 27.81 5.30 -4.55
C VAL A 84 26.40 4.94 -5.04
N TRP A 85 25.45 5.83 -4.79
CA TRP A 85 24.07 5.63 -5.23
C TRP A 85 23.92 5.81 -6.76
N PRO A 86 23.02 5.02 -7.40
CA PRO A 86 22.65 5.24 -8.79
C PRO A 86 22.08 6.63 -9.01
N LYS A 87 22.49 7.32 -10.08
CA LYS A 87 21.94 8.65 -10.40
C LYS A 87 20.45 8.62 -10.72
N SER A 88 19.93 7.51 -11.24
CA SER A 88 18.51 7.34 -11.58
C SER A 88 17.68 6.78 -10.42
N LEU A 89 18.23 6.68 -9.20
CA LEU A 89 17.48 6.14 -8.07
C LEU A 89 16.28 7.04 -7.74
N GLU A 90 15.07 6.46 -7.80
CA GLU A 90 13.81 7.14 -7.51
C GLU A 90 13.20 6.69 -6.19
N LYS A 91 13.33 5.40 -5.87
CA LYS A 91 12.68 4.77 -4.72
C LYS A 91 13.66 3.94 -3.89
N LEU A 92 13.77 4.28 -2.60
CA LEU A 92 14.56 3.52 -1.63
C LEU A 92 13.69 3.09 -0.45
N THR A 93 13.73 1.80 -0.16
CA THR A 93 12.97 1.19 0.94
C THR A 93 13.89 0.36 1.84
N LEU A 94 13.93 0.70 3.12
CA LEU A 94 14.72 0.06 4.17
C LEU A 94 13.79 -0.33 5.32
N ILE A 95 13.31 -1.57 5.35
CA ILE A 95 12.33 -2.03 6.35
C ILE A 95 12.95 -3.10 7.24
N ASP A 96 12.85 -2.95 8.55
CA ASP A 96 13.21 -3.98 9.52
C ASP A 96 14.68 -4.42 9.40
N ASN A 97 15.59 -3.44 9.24
CA ASN A 97 17.00 -3.73 8.97
C ASN A 97 17.95 -3.52 10.17
N HIS A 98 17.43 -3.12 11.33
CA HIS A 98 18.23 -2.64 12.45
C HIS A 98 19.10 -1.41 12.13
N LEU A 99 18.73 -0.65 11.10
CA LEU A 99 19.47 0.54 10.65
C LEU A 99 19.53 1.59 11.77
N GLN A 100 20.71 2.14 12.03
CA GLN A 100 20.96 3.12 13.09
C GLN A 100 20.95 4.56 12.59
N ASP A 101 21.30 4.79 11.32
CA ASP A 101 21.39 6.11 10.70
C ASP A 101 20.76 6.14 9.31
N LEU A 102 20.33 7.34 8.87
CA LEU A 102 19.87 7.51 7.49
C LEU A 102 21.00 7.30 6.47
N PRO A 103 20.69 6.80 5.26
CA PRO A 103 21.70 6.68 4.22
C PRO A 103 22.22 8.05 3.77
N HIS A 104 23.55 8.18 3.69
CA HIS A 104 24.21 9.42 3.27
C HIS A 104 24.21 9.59 1.75
N ASN A 105 24.29 10.85 1.29
CA ASN A 105 24.51 11.21 -0.12
C ASN A 105 23.45 10.68 -1.09
N LEU A 106 22.20 10.53 -0.64
CA LEU A 106 21.09 10.14 -1.52
C LEU A 106 20.92 11.17 -2.65
N PRO A 107 20.70 10.73 -3.90
CA PRO A 107 20.57 11.65 -5.03
C PRO A 107 19.25 12.43 -4.95
N ASP A 108 19.26 13.68 -5.42
CA ASP A 108 18.08 14.56 -5.45
C ASP A 108 16.92 14.01 -6.31
N GLY A 109 17.16 12.99 -7.13
CA GLY A 109 16.14 12.26 -7.91
C GLY A 109 15.24 11.34 -7.07
N VAL A 110 15.62 11.03 -5.83
CA VAL A 110 14.81 10.17 -4.94
C VAL A 110 13.53 10.91 -4.54
N THR A 111 12.38 10.37 -4.96
CA THR A 111 11.05 10.91 -4.66
C THR A 111 10.33 10.12 -3.57
N PHE A 112 10.76 8.89 -3.31
CA PHE A 112 10.18 7.99 -2.32
C PHE A 112 11.25 7.41 -1.41
N LEU A 113 11.14 7.70 -0.11
CA LEU A 113 12.00 7.16 0.94
C LEU A 113 11.15 6.53 2.03
N SER A 114 11.35 5.23 2.26
CA SER A 114 10.61 4.45 3.25
C SER A 114 11.56 3.71 4.17
N ILE A 115 11.69 4.15 5.42
CA ILE A 115 12.63 3.61 6.41
C ILE A 115 11.86 3.20 7.65
N HIS A 116 11.39 1.95 7.74
CA HIS A 116 10.46 1.53 8.78
C HIS A 116 11.00 0.43 9.68
N LYS A 117 10.58 0.38 10.95
CA LYS A 117 11.01 -0.65 11.90
C LYS A 117 12.54 -0.72 12.05
N ASN A 118 13.20 0.43 12.11
CA ASN A 118 14.64 0.51 12.32
C ASN A 118 14.94 1.19 13.66
N TYR A 119 16.21 1.47 13.91
CA TYR A 119 16.69 2.09 15.14
C TYR A 119 17.17 3.53 14.92
N VAL A 120 16.81 4.14 13.78
CA VAL A 120 17.20 5.51 13.43
C VAL A 120 16.65 6.49 14.46
N ASP A 121 17.53 7.29 15.06
CA ASP A 121 17.16 8.25 16.10
C ASP A 121 17.25 9.73 15.69
N ASN A 122 17.76 10.00 14.48
CA ASN A 122 17.85 11.33 13.88
C ASN A 122 17.56 11.28 12.37
N LEU A 123 16.88 12.31 11.84
CA LEU A 123 16.67 12.50 10.40
C LEU A 123 17.92 13.04 9.64
N GLY A 124 19.07 13.15 10.30
CA GLY A 124 20.34 13.53 9.69
C GLY A 124 20.42 15.02 9.31
N ILE A 125 21.29 15.35 8.34
CA ILE A 125 21.55 16.74 7.90
C ILE A 125 21.10 17.03 6.46
N SER A 126 20.71 16.02 5.68
CA SER A 126 20.29 16.21 4.29
C SER A 126 19.34 15.10 3.82
N LEU A 127 18.18 15.49 3.33
CA LEU A 127 17.25 14.63 2.58
C LEU A 127 17.21 15.08 1.11
N PRO A 128 16.84 14.20 0.16
CA PRO A 128 16.69 14.56 -1.24
C PRO A 128 15.72 15.72 -1.46
N LYS A 129 16.07 16.70 -2.30
CA LYS A 129 15.23 17.90 -2.50
C LYS A 129 13.87 17.62 -3.13
N ASN A 130 13.79 16.62 -4.01
CA ASN A 130 12.55 16.25 -4.69
C ASN A 130 11.76 15.17 -3.95
N LEU A 131 12.11 14.91 -2.68
CA LEU A 131 11.39 13.93 -1.88
C LEU A 131 9.92 14.35 -1.75
N SER A 132 9.03 13.45 -2.15
CA SER A 132 7.58 13.64 -2.13
C SER A 132 6.92 12.71 -1.11
N VAL A 133 7.50 11.53 -0.89
CA VAL A 133 7.00 10.55 0.07
C VAL A 133 8.11 10.21 1.05
N LEU A 134 7.88 10.54 2.33
CA LEU A 134 8.78 10.20 3.42
C LEU A 134 8.01 9.39 4.47
N LYS A 135 8.41 8.13 4.63
CA LYS A 135 7.81 7.22 5.59
C LYS A 135 8.90 6.70 6.53
N PHE A 136 8.76 6.94 7.84
CA PHE A 136 9.73 6.50 8.84
C PHE A 136 9.11 6.04 10.16
N ARG A 137 7.91 5.44 10.09
CA ARG A 137 7.24 4.80 11.24
C ARG A 137 8.12 3.75 11.93
N ASP A 138 7.87 3.51 13.22
CA ASP A 138 8.56 2.50 14.03
C ASP A 138 10.09 2.70 14.05
N ASN A 139 10.54 3.92 14.36
CA ASN A 139 11.95 4.26 14.57
C ASN A 139 12.15 4.86 15.97
N ARG A 140 13.32 5.46 16.22
CA ARG A 140 13.70 6.07 17.50
C ARG A 140 13.88 7.58 17.40
N VAL A 141 13.35 8.22 16.35
CA VAL A 141 13.50 9.66 16.09
C VAL A 141 12.88 10.46 17.24
N LYS A 142 13.68 11.33 17.86
CA LYS A 142 13.26 12.13 19.02
C LYS A 142 12.73 13.51 18.65
N GLU A 143 13.15 14.04 17.52
CA GLU A 143 12.79 15.38 17.09
C GLU A 143 12.84 15.56 15.57
N VAL A 144 12.04 16.49 15.08
CA VAL A 144 12.00 16.91 13.68
C VAL A 144 12.16 18.43 13.66
N VAL A 145 13.40 18.89 13.44
CA VAL A 145 13.75 20.31 13.58
C VAL A 145 14.51 20.81 12.37
N ASN A 146 14.21 22.03 11.90
CA ASN A 146 14.88 22.70 10.78
C ASN A 146 14.75 21.97 9.43
N TRP A 147 13.56 21.47 9.10
CA TRP A 147 13.32 20.74 7.85
C TRP A 147 12.39 21.49 6.90
N ASP A 148 12.80 21.57 5.63
CA ASP A 148 11.92 21.99 4.55
C ASP A 148 11.21 20.77 3.95
N PHE A 149 9.92 20.64 4.26
CA PHE A 149 9.04 19.59 3.73
C PHE A 149 8.00 20.14 2.76
N THR A 150 8.29 21.28 2.11
CA THR A 150 7.41 21.91 1.12
C THR A 150 7.05 20.97 -0.04
N ASN A 151 7.93 20.04 -0.40
CA ASN A 151 7.70 19.07 -1.48
C ASN A 151 7.01 17.78 -1.05
N LEU A 152 6.85 17.52 0.26
CA LEU A 152 6.21 16.31 0.73
C LEU A 152 4.71 16.30 0.41
N TYR A 153 4.28 15.27 -0.30
CA TYR A 153 2.90 14.86 -0.46
C TYR A 153 2.45 13.95 0.70
N TYR A 154 3.35 13.10 1.20
CA TYR A 154 3.05 12.09 2.22
C TYR A 154 4.15 12.03 3.28
N PHE A 155 3.78 12.28 4.53
CA PHE A 155 4.70 12.24 5.66
C PHE A 155 4.16 11.34 6.77
N ARG A 156 4.90 10.29 7.12
CA ARG A 156 4.47 9.31 8.13
C ARG A 156 5.58 8.98 9.12
N MET A 157 5.36 9.33 10.38
CA MET A 157 6.29 9.16 11.49
C MET A 157 5.74 8.41 12.69
N LYS A 158 4.57 7.75 12.52
CA LYS A 158 3.91 6.93 13.54
C LYS A 158 4.86 6.09 14.42
N ARG A 159 4.60 6.08 15.73
CA ARG A 159 5.33 5.31 16.76
C ARG A 159 6.84 5.60 16.76
N ASN A 160 7.19 6.87 16.62
CA ASN A 160 8.50 7.39 16.99
C ASN A 160 8.39 8.16 18.32
N PRO A 161 9.45 8.19 19.14
CA PRO A 161 9.47 8.99 20.37
C PRO A 161 9.66 10.50 20.09
N VAL A 162 9.00 11.05 19.06
CA VAL A 162 9.13 12.46 18.68
C VAL A 162 8.44 13.33 19.71
N THR A 163 9.22 14.15 20.42
CA THR A 163 8.70 15.12 21.40
C THR A 163 8.62 16.54 20.86
N ARG A 164 9.33 16.83 19.76
CA ARG A 164 9.51 18.18 19.23
C ARG A 164 9.43 18.22 17.70
N ILE A 165 8.55 19.08 17.18
CA ILE A 165 8.54 19.58 15.80
C ILE A 165 8.73 21.08 15.85
N ASP A 166 9.79 21.59 15.24
CA ASP A 166 10.15 23.01 15.36
C ASP A 166 10.87 23.51 14.10
N ASN A 167 10.53 24.70 13.64
CA ASN A 167 11.06 25.28 12.39
C ASN A 167 10.98 24.29 11.20
N VAL A 168 9.80 23.71 11.00
CA VAL A 168 9.51 22.79 9.88
C VAL A 168 8.50 23.44 8.95
N THR A 169 8.78 23.42 7.65
CA THR A 169 7.91 24.02 6.63
C THR A 169 7.10 22.95 5.91
N PHE A 170 5.77 23.12 5.88
CA PHE A 170 4.84 22.31 5.09
C PHE A 170 4.13 23.18 4.05
N SER A 171 3.65 22.55 2.98
CA SER A 171 2.88 23.22 1.93
C SER A 171 1.55 22.53 1.68
N SER A 172 0.67 23.19 0.91
CA SER A 172 -0.61 22.62 0.48
C SER A 172 -0.48 21.37 -0.41
N LYS A 173 0.73 20.97 -0.80
CA LYS A 173 0.98 19.67 -1.47
C LYS A 173 0.81 18.50 -0.49
N LEU A 174 0.95 18.74 0.81
CA LEU A 174 0.84 17.71 1.83
C LEU A 174 -0.60 17.19 1.85
N HIS A 175 -0.77 15.91 1.54
CA HIS A 175 -2.06 15.22 1.58
C HIS A 175 -2.21 14.32 2.80
N TYR A 176 -1.09 13.89 3.40
CA TYR A 176 -1.11 13.01 4.56
C TYR A 176 0.01 13.31 5.54
N PHE A 177 -0.37 13.42 6.81
CA PHE A 177 0.53 13.58 7.95
C PHE A 177 0.16 12.57 9.04
N ASP A 178 1.10 11.73 9.47
CA ASP A 178 0.83 10.72 10.51
C ASP A 178 1.88 10.79 11.61
N CYS A 179 1.44 11.20 12.80
CA CYS A 179 2.24 11.24 14.04
C CYS A 179 1.58 10.43 15.16
N GLU A 180 0.80 9.41 14.83
CA GLU A 180 0.16 8.55 15.83
C GLU A 180 1.20 7.92 16.77
N GLY A 181 0.98 8.02 18.09
CA GLY A 181 1.90 7.49 19.09
C GLY A 181 3.23 8.25 19.17
N CYS A 182 3.26 9.52 18.75
CA CYS A 182 4.38 10.43 19.00
C CYS A 182 4.05 11.33 20.21
N PRO A 183 4.87 11.31 21.29
CA PRO A 183 4.63 12.10 22.50
C PRO A 183 5.00 13.59 22.33
N LEU A 184 4.36 14.27 21.37
CA LEU A 184 4.66 15.65 21.01
C LEU A 184 4.31 16.61 22.15
N THR A 185 5.30 17.44 22.53
CA THR A 185 5.17 18.50 23.55
C THR A 185 5.49 19.89 22.99
N VAL A 186 6.31 19.93 21.94
CA VAL A 186 6.64 21.16 21.21
C VAL A 186 6.22 20.98 19.76
N PHE A 187 5.34 21.87 19.29
CA PHE A 187 4.92 21.91 17.89
C PHE A 187 4.83 23.37 17.44
N ASN A 188 5.91 23.84 16.81
CA ASN A 188 6.01 25.20 16.31
C ASN A 188 6.12 25.19 14.79
N VAL A 189 5.29 26.00 14.13
CA VAL A 189 5.27 26.12 12.66
C VAL A 189 4.99 27.56 12.24
N ASP A 190 5.30 27.91 11.00
CA ASP A 190 4.86 29.18 10.42
C ASP A 190 3.37 29.14 10.01
N MET A 191 2.82 30.29 9.62
CA MET A 191 1.41 30.41 9.23
C MET A 191 1.05 29.59 7.98
N THR A 192 1.98 29.45 7.03
CA THR A 192 1.75 28.67 5.80
C THR A 192 1.63 27.18 6.12
N SER A 193 2.51 26.69 6.97
CA SER A 193 2.57 25.31 7.44
C SER A 193 1.38 24.99 8.32
N PHE A 194 0.97 25.91 9.19
CA PHE A 194 -0.28 25.80 9.94
C PHE A 194 -1.47 25.62 8.99
N ALA A 195 -1.59 26.48 7.96
CA ALA A 195 -2.68 26.38 6.99
C ALA A 195 -2.66 25.06 6.20
N ALA A 196 -1.47 24.55 5.85
CA ALA A 196 -1.32 23.25 5.20
C ALA A 196 -1.80 22.09 6.08
N LEU A 197 -1.44 22.11 7.37
CA LEU A 197 -1.85 21.09 8.34
C LEU A 197 -3.34 21.19 8.70
N ASP A 198 -3.89 22.41 8.79
CA ASP A 198 -5.31 22.66 9.10
C ASP A 198 -6.23 22.31 7.92
N ALA A 199 -5.71 22.32 6.70
CA ALA A 199 -6.43 21.89 5.50
C ALA A 199 -6.57 20.36 5.39
N LEU A 200 -5.78 19.60 6.15
CA LEU A 200 -5.92 18.14 6.26
C LEU A 200 -7.16 17.82 7.12
N ASP A 201 -7.92 16.80 6.74
CA ASP A 201 -9.01 16.32 7.59
C ASP A 201 -8.46 15.66 8.87
N PRO A 202 -8.98 15.98 10.06
CA PRO A 202 -8.61 15.27 11.28
C PRO A 202 -9.03 13.81 11.16
N TRP A 203 -8.15 12.90 11.55
CA TRP A 203 -8.45 11.47 11.47
C TRP A 203 -9.46 11.05 12.55
N ASP A 204 -10.75 11.01 12.21
CA ASP A 204 -11.80 10.49 13.09
C ASP A 204 -11.98 8.97 12.93
N ARG A 205 -11.50 8.18 13.88
CA ARG A 205 -11.62 6.70 13.87
C ARG A 205 -13.07 6.19 13.92
N ASN A 206 -14.04 7.02 14.30
CA ASN A 206 -15.45 6.62 14.42
C ASN A 206 -16.25 6.87 13.15
N GLU A 207 -15.87 7.87 12.34
CA GLU A 207 -16.55 8.22 11.08
C GLU A 207 -15.72 7.96 9.80
N SER A 208 -14.43 7.64 9.93
CA SER A 208 -13.59 7.35 8.77
C SER A 208 -13.93 5.99 8.15
N ARG A 209 -14.79 6.07 7.13
CA ARG A 209 -14.71 5.22 5.93
C ARG A 209 -13.24 5.01 5.62
N ALA A 210 -12.78 3.75 5.45
CA ALA A 210 -11.42 3.53 5.00
C ALA A 210 -11.31 4.06 3.57
N THR A 211 -10.93 5.33 3.43
CA THR A 211 -10.56 5.87 2.13
C THR A 211 -9.20 5.26 1.81
N ILE A 212 -9.20 4.44 0.76
CA ILE A 212 -8.06 3.77 0.12
C ILE A 212 -6.92 4.77 -0.23
N GLU A 213 -7.20 6.06 -0.19
CA GLU A 213 -6.22 7.13 -0.20
C GLU A 213 -5.98 7.61 1.24
N PHE A 214 -4.83 7.25 1.83
CA PHE A 214 -4.37 7.86 3.08
C PHE A 214 -4.30 9.38 2.88
N ARG A 215 -5.31 10.09 3.40
CA ARG A 215 -5.42 11.54 3.41
C ARG A 215 -5.70 12.00 4.83
N GLY A 216 -5.36 13.26 5.13
CA GLY A 216 -5.65 13.86 6.41
C GLY A 216 -4.49 13.77 7.41
N PHE A 217 -4.79 14.07 8.67
CA PHE A 217 -3.83 14.13 9.77
C PHE A 217 -4.17 13.07 10.82
N ASN A 218 -3.33 12.04 10.95
CA ASN A 218 -3.50 10.96 11.91
C ASN A 218 -2.78 11.24 13.24
N ILE A 219 -3.58 11.44 14.29
CA ILE A 219 -3.12 11.62 15.67
C ILE A 219 -4.17 11.10 16.65
N ILE A 220 -3.72 10.62 17.81
CA ILE A 220 -4.58 10.09 18.87
C ILE A 220 -4.46 10.83 20.20
N ASP A 221 -3.36 11.54 20.42
CA ASP A 221 -3.07 12.23 21.67
C ASP A 221 -3.29 13.72 21.53
N ASN A 222 -3.81 14.36 22.59
CA ASN A 222 -3.90 15.81 22.62
C ASN A 222 -2.50 16.43 22.62
N ILE A 223 -2.31 17.47 21.83
CA ILE A 223 -1.08 18.28 21.85
C ILE A 223 -1.41 19.63 22.46
N HIS A 224 -0.63 20.01 23.47
CA HIS A 224 -0.72 21.31 24.12
C HIS A 224 0.62 22.01 24.03
N SER A 225 0.74 22.99 23.13
CA SER A 225 1.90 23.88 23.08
C SER A 225 1.94 24.77 24.33
N ASP A 226 3.13 24.98 24.88
CA ASP A 226 3.34 25.86 26.05
C ASP A 226 3.21 27.34 25.66
N LYS A 227 2.34 28.08 26.37
CA LYS A 227 2.05 29.49 26.07
C LYS A 227 3.25 30.40 26.30
N ALA A 228 3.99 30.20 27.39
CA ALA A 228 5.17 31.02 27.69
C ALA A 228 6.31 30.77 26.70
N ALA A 229 6.46 29.53 26.22
CA ALA A 229 7.40 29.17 25.17
C ALA A 229 6.99 29.79 23.82
N CYS A 230 5.70 29.74 23.48
CA CYS A 230 5.20 30.33 22.24
C CYS A 230 5.31 31.87 22.22
N ASP A 231 5.02 32.54 23.34
CA ASP A 231 5.14 33.99 23.48
C ASP A 231 6.59 34.48 23.31
N LYS A 232 7.58 33.69 23.77
CA LYS A 232 9.01 33.96 23.55
C LYS A 232 9.40 33.91 22.07
N LEU A 233 8.68 33.13 21.26
CA LEU A 233 8.86 33.05 19.82
C LEU A 233 8.05 34.11 19.06
N HIS A 234 7.37 35.02 19.77
CA HIS A 234 6.40 35.97 19.19
C HIS A 234 5.31 35.24 18.38
N GLY A 235 4.96 34.02 18.80
CA GLY A 235 3.95 33.20 18.15
C GLY A 235 2.61 33.25 18.88
N ASP A 236 1.56 32.83 18.18
CA ASP A 236 0.22 32.66 18.71
C ASP A 236 -0.15 31.18 18.75
N ILE A 237 -0.65 30.70 19.88
CA ILE A 237 -1.20 29.35 19.95
C ILE A 237 -2.51 29.31 19.17
N ARG A 238 -2.61 28.36 18.23
CA ARG A 238 -3.82 28.10 17.45
C ARG A 238 -4.18 26.62 17.52
N GLN A 239 -5.47 26.34 17.48
CA GLN A 239 -5.99 24.98 17.44
C GLN A 239 -6.18 24.54 15.97
N LEU A 240 -5.66 23.36 15.61
CA LEU A 240 -6.00 22.70 14.35
C LEU A 240 -7.41 22.13 14.42
N TRP A 241 -8.17 22.29 13.33
CA TRP A 241 -9.51 21.74 13.13
C TRP A 241 -10.49 22.07 14.26
N ALA A 242 -10.47 23.32 14.74
CA ALA A 242 -11.32 23.76 15.84
C ALA A 242 -12.80 23.34 15.65
N GLY A 243 -13.31 22.52 16.56
CA GLY A 243 -14.68 22.00 16.52
C GLY A 243 -14.95 20.86 15.54
N LYS A 244 -13.92 20.31 14.87
CA LYS A 244 -14.03 19.23 13.88
C LYS A 244 -13.35 17.92 14.30
N SER A 245 -12.63 17.89 15.42
CA SER A 245 -11.88 16.73 15.91
C SER A 245 -12.17 16.43 17.37
N ASN A 246 -12.17 15.14 17.73
CA ASN A 246 -12.24 14.67 19.11
C ASN A 246 -10.89 14.84 19.86
N VAL A 247 -9.81 15.09 19.13
CA VAL A 247 -8.48 15.36 19.68
C VAL A 247 -8.18 16.86 19.57
N THR A 248 -7.63 17.42 20.63
CA THR A 248 -7.25 18.84 20.69
C THR A 248 -5.77 19.00 20.35
N VAL A 249 -5.47 19.69 19.27
CA VAL A 249 -4.09 19.93 18.81
C VAL A 249 -3.81 21.44 18.78
N HIS A 250 -3.13 21.93 19.81
CA HIS A 250 -2.67 23.31 19.90
C HIS A 250 -1.22 23.43 19.42
N VAL A 251 -1.02 24.23 18.38
CA VAL A 251 0.27 24.47 17.72
C VAL A 251 0.66 25.93 17.93
N CYS A 252 1.94 26.19 18.21
CA CYS A 252 2.47 27.54 18.22
C CYS A 252 2.72 28.02 16.79
N VAL A 253 1.98 29.03 16.34
CA VAL A 253 2.13 29.61 15.01
C VAL A 253 3.00 30.85 15.10
N ILE A 254 4.22 30.74 14.58
CA ILE A 254 5.19 31.83 14.58
C ILE A 254 4.84 32.77 13.42
N GLY A 255 4.53 34.03 13.74
CA GLY A 255 4.30 35.06 12.73
C GLY A 255 5.60 35.40 11.99
N SER A 256 5.52 35.75 10.71
CA SER A 256 6.67 36.34 10.01
C SER A 256 7.18 37.54 10.82
N PRO A 257 8.51 37.71 10.99
CA PRO A 257 9.04 38.89 11.66
C PRO A 257 8.47 40.13 10.97
N VAL A 258 7.90 41.03 11.76
CA VAL A 258 7.27 42.26 11.25
C VAL A 258 8.32 43.02 10.45
N ASN A 259 8.15 43.10 9.13
CA ASN A 259 9.13 43.71 8.26
C ASN A 259 9.02 45.24 8.39
N TYR A 260 9.84 45.84 9.25
CA TYR A 260 9.85 47.29 9.49
C TYR A 260 10.25 48.13 8.27
N THR A 261 10.56 47.51 7.12
CA THR A 261 10.88 48.22 5.87
C THR A 261 9.81 49.22 5.46
N LEU A 262 8.51 48.90 5.60
CA LEU A 262 7.45 49.85 5.25
C LEU A 262 7.34 51.02 6.23
N VAL A 263 7.66 50.82 7.51
CA VAL A 263 7.72 51.89 8.52
C VAL A 263 8.93 52.81 8.24
N ILE A 264 10.09 52.22 7.91
CA ILE A 264 11.31 52.96 7.56
C ILE A 264 11.11 53.74 6.24
N VAL A 265 10.48 53.13 5.23
CA VAL A 265 10.13 53.79 3.98
C VAL A 265 9.08 54.89 4.21
N GLY A 266 8.10 54.67 5.08
CA GLY A 266 7.10 55.68 5.44
C GLY A 266 7.70 56.91 6.13
N ILE A 267 8.63 56.71 7.07
CA ILE A 267 9.37 57.80 7.73
C ILE A 267 10.26 58.54 6.70
N SER A 268 10.90 57.80 5.79
CA SER A 268 11.76 58.36 4.74
C SER A 268 10.96 59.18 3.72
N ILE A 269 9.80 58.68 3.27
CA ILE A 269 8.88 59.40 2.39
C ILE A 269 8.31 60.62 3.10
N GLY A 270 7.92 60.50 4.37
CA GLY A 270 7.46 61.63 5.17
C GLY A 270 8.50 62.75 5.24
N ALA A 271 9.77 62.42 5.48
CA ALA A 271 10.86 63.39 5.47
C ALA A 271 11.07 64.02 4.09
N VAL A 272 11.03 63.23 3.01
CA VAL A 272 11.18 63.73 1.63
C VAL A 272 10.01 64.62 1.22
N VAL A 273 8.77 64.27 1.60
CA VAL A 273 7.58 65.10 1.34
C VAL A 273 7.64 66.39 2.13
N LEU A 274 8.12 66.37 3.39
CA LEU A 274 8.28 67.58 4.18
C LEU A 274 9.34 68.52 3.57
N ILE A 275 10.46 67.97 3.10
CA ILE A 275 11.51 68.72 2.39
C ILE A 275 10.98 69.24 1.05
N ALA A 276 10.24 68.43 0.30
CA ALA A 276 9.60 68.81 -0.95
C ALA A 276 8.53 69.90 -0.74
N ALA A 277 7.76 69.83 0.34
CA ALA A 277 6.76 70.85 0.69
C ALA A 277 7.42 72.16 1.13
N LEU A 278 8.50 72.11 1.91
CA LEU A 278 9.28 73.29 2.29
C LEU A 278 9.98 73.93 1.09
N THR A 279 10.60 73.13 0.22
CA THR A 279 11.21 73.62 -1.04
C THR A 279 10.15 74.14 -2.00
N THR A 280 9.01 73.47 -2.12
CA THR A 280 7.87 73.91 -2.94
C THR A 280 7.27 75.19 -2.37
N TYR A 281 7.15 75.35 -1.05
CA TYR A 281 6.72 76.59 -0.42
C TYR A 281 7.71 77.73 -0.69
N CYS A 282 9.02 77.48 -0.58
CA CYS A 282 10.06 78.45 -0.97
C CYS A 282 9.99 78.79 -2.47
N CYS A 283 9.73 77.81 -3.33
CA CYS A 283 9.59 77.97 -4.77
C CYS A 283 8.27 78.65 -5.18
N ILE A 284 7.16 78.42 -4.47
CA ILE A 284 5.88 79.09 -4.67
C ILE A 284 5.95 80.52 -4.15
N LYS A 285 6.63 80.79 -3.03
CA LYS A 285 6.92 82.17 -2.60
C LYS A 285 7.80 82.90 -3.62
N ARG A 286 8.76 82.23 -4.24
CA ARG A 286 9.55 82.74 -5.38
C ARG A 286 8.71 82.89 -6.67
N ARG A 287 7.82 81.95 -6.98
CA ARG A 287 6.98 81.94 -8.21
C ARG A 287 5.75 82.83 -8.12
N ASN A 288 5.18 83.09 -6.94
CA ASN A 288 4.13 84.09 -6.75
C ASN A 288 4.67 85.53 -6.88
N LEU A 289 6.00 85.70 -6.81
CA LEU A 289 6.69 86.91 -7.27
C LEU A 289 6.85 86.98 -8.79
N GLN A 290 6.66 85.86 -9.51
CA GLN A 290 7.06 85.68 -10.92
C GLN A 290 5.89 85.28 -11.86
N LYS A 291 4.68 85.05 -11.33
CA LYS A 291 3.45 84.75 -12.09
C LYS A 291 2.43 85.89 -11.98
N GLN A 292 2.88 87.07 -12.38
CA GLN A 292 2.02 88.10 -12.98
C GLN A 292 2.04 88.02 -14.52
N LEU A 293 2.37 86.85 -15.07
CA LEU A 293 2.41 86.61 -16.51
C LEU A 293 1.63 85.33 -16.85
N GLU A 294 0.61 85.53 -17.69
CA GLU A 294 0.11 84.58 -18.69
C GLU A 294 -0.76 83.41 -18.19
N THR A 295 -2.02 83.77 -17.95
CA THR A 295 -3.20 83.19 -18.61
C THR A 295 -2.91 82.75 -20.05
N TYR A 296 -3.33 81.55 -20.47
CA TYR A 296 -4.23 81.32 -21.64
C TYR A 296 -4.42 79.82 -21.98
N VAL A 297 -5.69 79.46 -22.21
CA VAL A 297 -6.27 78.34 -23.00
C VAL A 297 -6.21 76.92 -22.40
N ALA A 298 -7.34 76.37 -21.91
CA ALA A 298 -8.43 75.64 -22.59
C ALA A 298 -8.04 74.22 -23.06
N ALA A 299 -8.89 73.19 -23.20
CA ALA A 299 -10.33 73.00 -23.08
C ALA A 299 -10.59 71.49 -22.79
N SER A 300 -11.82 71.19 -22.38
CA SER A 300 -12.47 69.89 -22.08
C SER A 300 -12.70 69.00 -23.35
N PRO A 301 -13.65 68.04 -23.44
CA PRO A 301 -13.97 66.78 -22.72
C PRO A 301 -14.30 65.56 -23.68
N PHE A 302 -14.83 64.44 -23.12
CA PHE A 302 -15.71 63.37 -23.70
C PHE A 302 -15.16 62.12 -24.45
N GLY A 303 -15.81 60.97 -24.17
CA GLY A 303 -16.30 60.05 -25.22
C GLY A 303 -16.09 58.53 -25.00
N SER A 304 -17.19 57.79 -24.80
CA SER A 304 -17.32 56.31 -24.78
C SER A 304 -16.97 55.61 -26.11
N GLY A 305 -16.68 54.29 -26.06
CA GLY A 305 -16.77 53.40 -27.23
C GLY A 305 -16.44 51.93 -26.95
N ASN A 306 -17.35 51.03 -27.36
CA ASN A 306 -17.30 49.56 -27.31
C ASN A 306 -16.07 48.93 -28.00
N GLN A 307 -15.73 47.68 -27.64
CA GLN A 307 -15.11 46.73 -28.57
C GLN A 307 -15.44 45.25 -28.27
N PHE A 308 -15.42 44.48 -29.36
CA PHE A 308 -15.76 43.08 -29.55
C PHE A 308 -14.53 42.13 -29.44
N THR A 309 -14.82 40.85 -29.20
CA THR A 309 -14.19 39.60 -29.70
C THR A 309 -12.87 39.03 -29.14
N ASN A 310 -12.84 37.69 -29.26
CA ASN A 310 -11.78 36.68 -29.09
C ASN A 310 -11.49 36.29 -27.63
N GLY A 311 -11.49 35.02 -27.22
CA GLY A 311 -11.36 33.75 -27.92
C GLY A 311 -10.54 32.85 -27.00
N SER A 312 -11.20 32.00 -26.20
CA SER A 312 -10.53 31.15 -25.22
C SER A 312 -10.51 29.70 -25.69
N THR A 313 -9.28 29.24 -25.92
CA THR A 313 -8.85 27.87 -26.18
C THR A 313 -9.22 26.92 -25.06
N LEU A 314 -9.58 25.70 -25.44
CA LEU A 314 -9.87 24.55 -24.59
C LEU A 314 -8.58 24.03 -23.92
N ASP A 315 -8.54 24.10 -22.59
CA ASP A 315 -7.59 23.33 -21.77
C ASP A 315 -8.16 21.93 -21.51
N ILE A 316 -7.53 20.91 -22.11
CA ILE A 316 -7.71 19.50 -21.73
C ILE A 316 -6.55 19.14 -20.79
N ALA A 317 -6.82 19.21 -19.49
CA ALA A 317 -5.96 18.63 -18.46
C ALA A 317 -6.79 17.62 -17.65
N GLY A 318 -6.52 16.33 -17.86
CA GLY A 318 -7.13 15.25 -17.07
C GLY A 318 -6.79 13.87 -17.59
N ASN A 319 -5.63 13.32 -17.20
CA ASN A 319 -5.36 11.88 -17.37
C ASN A 319 -4.27 11.38 -16.40
N SER A 320 -4.59 11.27 -15.11
CA SER A 320 -3.74 10.62 -14.10
C SER A 320 -3.91 9.09 -14.06
N THR A 321 -4.98 8.54 -14.63
CA THR A 321 -5.30 7.09 -14.60
C THR A 321 -4.70 6.31 -15.77
N LEU A 322 -4.52 6.94 -16.93
CA LEU A 322 -3.94 6.28 -18.10
C LEU A 322 -2.42 6.05 -17.95
N GLY A 323 -1.72 6.96 -17.29
CA GLY A 323 -0.27 6.84 -17.04
C GLY A 323 0.08 5.66 -16.11
N GLY A 324 -0.73 5.44 -15.06
CA GLY A 324 -0.57 4.28 -14.16
C GLY A 324 -0.80 2.96 -14.89
N LEU A 325 -1.87 2.86 -15.69
CA LEU A 325 -2.19 1.64 -16.44
C LEU A 325 -1.10 1.24 -17.45
N VAL A 326 -0.46 2.23 -18.09
CA VAL A 326 0.64 1.99 -19.05
C VAL A 326 1.90 1.50 -18.33
N HIS A 327 2.24 2.07 -17.17
CA HIS A 327 3.34 1.58 -16.35
C HIS A 327 3.08 0.15 -15.86
N ASP A 328 1.87 -0.12 -15.36
CA ASP A 328 1.52 -1.41 -14.78
C ASP A 328 1.45 -2.56 -15.80
N LEU A 329 1.05 -2.27 -17.04
CA LEU A 329 1.15 -3.22 -18.15
C LEU A 329 2.61 -3.46 -18.58
N GLY A 330 3.46 -2.42 -18.52
CA GLY A 330 4.89 -2.54 -18.80
C GLY A 330 5.59 -3.55 -17.88
N ASP A 331 5.22 -3.57 -16.60
CA ASP A 331 5.70 -4.54 -15.61
C ASP A 331 5.27 -5.99 -15.93
N LEU A 332 4.35 -6.24 -16.86
CA LEU A 332 3.92 -7.59 -17.25
C LEU A 332 4.33 -7.97 -18.68
N GLU A 333 5.01 -7.07 -19.41
CA GLU A 333 5.43 -7.32 -20.80
C GLU A 333 6.35 -8.56 -20.91
N PHE A 334 7.14 -8.85 -19.88
CA PHE A 334 8.00 -10.05 -19.86
C PHE A 334 7.24 -11.37 -19.71
N LEU A 335 5.98 -11.34 -19.25
CA LEU A 335 5.08 -12.50 -19.18
C LEU A 335 4.12 -12.55 -20.37
N ARG A 336 4.29 -11.65 -21.34
CA ARG A 336 3.37 -11.53 -22.45
C ARG A 336 3.47 -12.74 -23.37
N VAL A 337 2.33 -13.39 -23.59
CA VAL A 337 2.21 -14.56 -24.46
C VAL A 337 1.24 -14.28 -25.62
N SER A 338 1.58 -14.84 -26.78
CA SER A 338 0.82 -14.75 -28.03
C SER A 338 0.31 -16.13 -28.44
N GLY A 339 -0.76 -16.18 -29.25
CA GLY A 339 -1.31 -17.44 -29.76
C GLY A 339 -2.14 -18.22 -28.73
N VAL A 340 -2.83 -17.51 -27.84
CA VAL A 340 -3.80 -18.11 -26.90
C VAL A 340 -5.14 -18.28 -27.61
N GLU A 341 -5.66 -19.50 -27.65
CA GLU A 341 -6.96 -19.78 -28.26
C GLU A 341 -8.01 -20.07 -27.18
N LEU A 342 -9.15 -19.38 -27.24
CA LEU A 342 -10.28 -19.61 -26.33
C LEU A 342 -11.23 -20.63 -26.95
N HIS A 343 -11.56 -21.69 -26.21
CA HIS A 343 -12.43 -22.76 -26.69
C HIS A 343 -13.82 -22.72 -26.03
N LYS A 344 -13.88 -23.01 -24.73
CA LYS A 344 -15.14 -23.19 -24.01
C LYS A 344 -15.12 -22.45 -22.69
N LYS A 345 -16.15 -21.64 -22.42
CA LYS A 345 -16.34 -21.01 -21.11
C LYS A 345 -16.56 -22.07 -20.03
N LEU A 346 -15.76 -22.01 -18.96
CA LEU A 346 -15.80 -22.93 -17.82
C LEU A 346 -16.63 -22.35 -16.68
N ALA A 347 -16.42 -21.07 -16.37
CA ALA A 347 -17.07 -20.41 -15.24
C ALA A 347 -17.27 -18.91 -15.51
N GLU A 348 -18.26 -18.34 -14.83
CA GLU A 348 -18.52 -16.91 -14.73
C GLU A 348 -18.64 -16.54 -13.25
N GLY A 349 -17.82 -15.60 -12.79
CA GLY A 349 -17.89 -15.02 -11.45
C GLY A 349 -18.37 -13.57 -11.50
N ALA A 350 -18.43 -12.90 -10.35
CA ALA A 350 -18.89 -11.51 -10.27
C ALA A 350 -17.97 -10.48 -10.96
N TYR A 351 -16.70 -10.83 -11.17
CA TYR A 351 -15.66 -9.92 -11.69
C TYR A 351 -15.02 -10.39 -13.00
N GLY A 352 -15.10 -11.68 -13.31
CA GLY A 352 -14.43 -12.25 -14.47
C GLY A 352 -15.01 -13.57 -14.90
N GLU A 353 -14.57 -14.03 -16.06
CA GLU A 353 -14.91 -15.32 -16.64
C GLU A 353 -13.64 -16.14 -16.89
N VAL A 354 -13.78 -17.46 -16.76
CA VAL A 354 -12.69 -18.42 -16.99
C VAL A 354 -13.07 -19.31 -18.16
N TRP A 355 -12.14 -19.47 -19.10
CA TRP A 355 -12.30 -20.23 -20.32
C TRP A 355 -11.27 -21.36 -20.36
N LYS A 356 -11.67 -22.51 -20.92
CA LYS A 356 -10.73 -23.51 -21.40
C LYS A 356 -10.16 -23.02 -22.72
N GLY A 357 -8.84 -23.12 -22.88
CA GLY A 357 -8.14 -22.72 -24.08
C GLY A 357 -6.97 -23.61 -24.42
N SER A 358 -6.24 -23.24 -25.46
CA SER A 358 -4.95 -23.82 -25.84
C SER A 358 -3.86 -22.74 -25.85
N TYR A 359 -2.65 -23.11 -25.45
CA TYR A 359 -1.46 -22.28 -25.57
C TYR A 359 -0.23 -23.19 -25.74
N ASN A 360 0.56 -22.97 -26.81
CA ASN A 360 1.71 -23.81 -27.18
C ASN A 360 1.39 -25.32 -27.21
N GLY A 361 0.20 -25.69 -27.69
CA GLY A 361 -0.26 -27.09 -27.75
C GLY A 361 -0.69 -27.70 -26.41
N ALA A 362 -0.57 -26.98 -25.30
CA ALA A 362 -1.07 -27.39 -23.99
C ALA A 362 -2.48 -26.86 -23.72
N ILE A 363 -3.27 -27.60 -22.95
CA ILE A 363 -4.58 -27.15 -22.46
C ILE A 363 -4.35 -26.17 -21.30
N VAL A 364 -5.02 -25.03 -21.35
CA VAL A 364 -4.88 -23.95 -20.35
C VAL A 364 -6.23 -23.45 -19.86
N ALA A 365 -6.23 -22.83 -18.67
CA ALA A 365 -7.32 -22.00 -18.20
C ALA A 365 -7.00 -20.53 -18.49
N VAL A 366 -7.93 -19.80 -19.09
CA VAL A 366 -7.77 -18.39 -19.44
C VAL A 366 -8.79 -17.56 -18.69
N LYS A 367 -8.33 -16.74 -17.76
CA LYS A 367 -9.16 -15.82 -16.99
C LYS A 367 -9.15 -14.44 -17.64
N ARG A 368 -10.31 -13.81 -17.76
CA ARG A 368 -10.45 -12.44 -18.26
C ARG A 368 -11.58 -11.72 -17.53
N LEU A 369 -11.55 -10.38 -17.53
CA LEU A 369 -12.62 -9.57 -16.95
C LEU A 369 -13.92 -9.73 -17.74
N LEU A 370 -15.05 -9.54 -17.07
CA LEU A 370 -16.34 -9.49 -17.76
C LEU A 370 -16.39 -8.27 -18.70
N PRO A 371 -17.12 -8.33 -19.82
CA PRO A 371 -17.23 -7.20 -20.75
C PRO A 371 -17.73 -5.89 -20.10
N ASN A 372 -18.54 -5.98 -19.05
CA ASN A 372 -19.05 -4.85 -18.26
C ASN A 372 -18.12 -4.40 -17.12
N LYS A 373 -16.96 -5.05 -16.94
CA LYS A 373 -15.93 -4.75 -15.93
C LYS A 373 -14.65 -4.25 -16.61
N SER A 374 -14.79 -3.15 -17.36
CA SER A 374 -13.73 -2.57 -18.19
C SER A 374 -13.21 -1.22 -17.65
N SER A 375 -13.52 -0.88 -16.40
CA SER A 375 -12.99 0.35 -15.81
C SER A 375 -11.47 0.23 -15.61
N PRO A 376 -10.70 1.35 -15.68
CA PRO A 376 -9.28 1.33 -15.40
C PRO A 376 -8.94 0.70 -14.04
N LYS A 377 -9.80 0.88 -13.03
CA LYS A 377 -9.67 0.27 -11.70
C LYS A 377 -9.82 -1.26 -11.75
N ASP A 378 -10.80 -1.78 -12.47
CA ASP A 378 -11.00 -3.23 -12.62
C ASP A 378 -9.80 -3.88 -13.33
N ILE A 379 -9.32 -3.24 -14.41
CA ILE A 379 -8.15 -3.70 -15.18
C ILE A 379 -6.90 -3.69 -14.31
N LEU A 380 -6.65 -2.60 -13.58
CA LEU A 380 -5.50 -2.47 -12.68
C LEU A 380 -5.54 -3.53 -11.57
N ASN A 381 -6.70 -3.77 -10.97
CA ASN A 381 -6.89 -4.80 -9.96
C ASN A 381 -6.57 -6.20 -10.51
N PHE A 382 -6.98 -6.49 -11.74
CA PHE A 382 -6.67 -7.76 -12.39
C PHE A 382 -5.19 -7.89 -12.78
N ILE A 383 -4.55 -6.79 -13.22
CA ILE A 383 -3.11 -6.73 -13.44
C ILE A 383 -2.34 -7.01 -12.14
N ASN A 384 -2.74 -6.39 -11.03
CA ASN A 384 -2.12 -6.59 -9.72
C ASN A 384 -2.27 -8.03 -9.23
N GLU A 385 -3.41 -8.66 -9.49
CA GLU A 385 -3.61 -10.09 -9.24
C GLU A 385 -2.62 -10.93 -10.05
N CYS A 386 -2.46 -10.65 -11.35
CA CYS A 386 -1.48 -11.36 -12.20
C CYS A 386 -0.04 -11.13 -11.76
N LYS A 387 0.31 -9.90 -11.35
CA LYS A 387 1.63 -9.57 -10.78
C LYS A 387 1.91 -10.38 -9.51
N LEU A 388 0.91 -10.57 -8.64
CA LEU A 388 1.07 -11.43 -7.48
C LEU A 388 1.25 -12.89 -7.88
N MET A 389 0.39 -13.39 -8.77
CA MET A 389 0.46 -14.79 -9.24
C MET A 389 1.79 -15.12 -9.91
N ALA A 390 2.37 -14.16 -10.64
CA ALA A 390 3.68 -14.30 -11.27
C ALA A 390 4.82 -14.54 -10.27
N ARG A 391 4.65 -14.23 -8.98
CA ARG A 391 5.64 -14.45 -7.92
C ARG A 391 5.55 -15.86 -7.33
N PHE A 392 4.53 -16.64 -7.67
CA PHE A 392 4.30 -17.94 -7.08
C PHE A 392 4.97 -19.06 -7.86
N GLU A 393 5.71 -19.88 -7.13
CA GLU A 393 6.29 -21.13 -7.57
C GLU A 393 6.07 -22.17 -6.46
N SER A 394 4.92 -22.84 -6.52
CA SER A 394 4.55 -23.87 -5.56
C SER A 394 3.68 -24.94 -6.23
N PRO A 395 3.87 -26.23 -5.91
CA PRO A 395 3.02 -27.30 -6.42
C PRO A 395 1.59 -27.27 -5.86
N TYR A 396 1.31 -26.40 -4.87
CA TYR A 396 0.00 -26.28 -4.22
C TYR A 396 -0.70 -24.94 -4.53
N VAL A 397 -0.17 -24.18 -5.49
CA VAL A 397 -0.73 -22.91 -5.98
C VAL A 397 -0.80 -22.97 -7.50
N VAL A 398 -1.92 -22.51 -8.06
CA VAL A 398 -2.13 -22.47 -9.52
C VAL A 398 -1.08 -21.59 -10.19
N LYS A 399 -0.37 -22.17 -11.16
CA LYS A 399 0.69 -21.53 -11.92
C LYS A 399 0.12 -20.62 -13.00
N LEU A 400 0.64 -19.39 -13.05
CA LEU A 400 0.47 -18.47 -14.17
C LEU A 400 1.54 -18.80 -15.24
N TYR A 401 1.11 -19.14 -16.45
CA TYR A 401 2.00 -19.33 -17.60
C TYR A 401 2.35 -18.01 -18.28
N GLY A 402 1.43 -17.04 -18.26
CA GLY A 402 1.65 -15.73 -18.83
C GLY A 402 0.39 -14.90 -18.88
N VAL A 403 0.48 -13.76 -19.54
CA VAL A 403 -0.64 -12.84 -19.75
C VAL A 403 -0.72 -12.44 -21.22
N SER A 404 -1.91 -12.13 -21.72
CA SER A 404 -2.12 -11.78 -23.13
C SER A 404 -3.09 -10.62 -23.23
N TRP A 405 -2.78 -9.65 -24.10
CA TRP A 405 -3.68 -8.53 -24.40
C TRP A 405 -3.34 -7.93 -25.76
N THR A 406 -4.38 -7.46 -26.44
CA THR A 406 -4.27 -6.59 -27.63
C THR A 406 -4.55 -5.14 -27.23
N ARG A 407 -5.58 -4.94 -26.40
CA ARG A 407 -5.92 -3.68 -25.72
C ARG A 407 -6.04 -3.96 -24.22
N PRO A 408 -5.91 -2.96 -23.33
CA PRO A 408 -6.05 -3.18 -21.88
C PRO A 408 -7.36 -3.86 -21.45
N VAL A 409 -8.45 -3.61 -22.18
CA VAL A 409 -9.76 -4.26 -21.95
C VAL A 409 -9.82 -5.73 -22.36
N ASP A 410 -8.88 -6.17 -23.21
CA ASP A 410 -8.77 -7.56 -23.68
C ASP A 410 -7.74 -8.34 -22.85
N PHE A 411 -7.37 -7.85 -21.66
CA PHE A 411 -6.35 -8.45 -20.82
C PHE A 411 -6.78 -9.81 -20.27
N MET A 412 -5.91 -10.81 -20.41
CA MET A 412 -6.14 -12.20 -20.06
C MET A 412 -4.97 -12.77 -19.26
N ALA A 413 -5.27 -13.58 -18.25
CA ALA A 413 -4.31 -14.41 -17.54
C ALA A 413 -4.38 -15.84 -18.08
N VAL A 414 -3.24 -16.41 -18.46
CA VAL A 414 -3.10 -17.78 -18.95
C VAL A 414 -2.50 -18.63 -17.84
N MET A 415 -3.26 -19.62 -17.38
CA MET A 415 -2.94 -20.42 -16.19
C MET A 415 -2.99 -21.91 -16.54
N GLU A 416 -2.42 -22.73 -15.66
CA GLU A 416 -2.61 -24.17 -15.76
C GLU A 416 -4.09 -24.56 -15.63
N PHE A 417 -4.48 -25.60 -16.37
CA PHE A 417 -5.85 -26.12 -16.36
C PHE A 417 -5.96 -27.27 -15.36
N MET A 418 -6.93 -27.16 -14.44
CA MET A 418 -7.22 -28.16 -13.42
C MET A 418 -8.50 -28.92 -13.80
N ASP A 419 -8.37 -30.18 -14.22
CA ASP A 419 -9.41 -30.85 -15.01
C ASP A 419 -10.65 -31.33 -14.22
N ARG A 420 -10.55 -31.41 -12.88
CA ARG A 420 -11.67 -31.76 -11.98
C ARG A 420 -12.43 -30.52 -11.47
N GLY A 421 -11.99 -29.31 -11.84
CA GLY A 421 -12.63 -28.06 -11.47
C GLY A 421 -12.47 -27.73 -9.98
N ASP A 422 -13.40 -26.93 -9.45
CA ASP A 422 -13.36 -26.46 -8.06
C ASP A 422 -13.94 -27.47 -7.06
N LEU A 423 -13.40 -27.46 -5.84
CA LEU A 423 -13.79 -28.36 -4.76
C LEU A 423 -15.27 -28.23 -4.40
N LYS A 424 -15.86 -27.03 -4.44
CA LYS A 424 -17.30 -26.85 -4.17
C LYS A 424 -18.15 -27.64 -5.15
N SER A 425 -17.85 -27.53 -6.45
CA SER A 425 -18.57 -28.25 -7.51
C SER A 425 -18.31 -29.75 -7.41
N TYR A 426 -17.07 -30.15 -7.09
CA TYR A 426 -16.71 -31.54 -6.88
C TYR A 426 -17.49 -32.17 -5.73
N LEU A 427 -17.53 -31.54 -4.55
CA LEU A 427 -18.26 -32.04 -3.38
C LEU A 427 -19.78 -32.08 -3.62
N ALA A 428 -20.34 -31.11 -4.35
CA ALA A 428 -21.76 -31.09 -4.68
C ALA A 428 -22.18 -32.25 -5.61
N ASN A 429 -21.25 -32.75 -6.43
CA ASN A 429 -21.51 -33.82 -7.40
C ASN A 429 -21.20 -35.22 -6.86
N HIS A 430 -20.64 -35.35 -5.66
CA HIS A 430 -20.30 -36.63 -5.04
C HIS A 430 -20.90 -36.71 -3.65
N SER A 431 -21.49 -37.86 -3.29
CA SER A 431 -21.99 -38.04 -1.92
C SER A 431 -20.83 -38.04 -0.92
N PRO A 432 -21.07 -37.64 0.36
CA PRO A 432 -20.05 -37.70 1.41
C PRO A 432 -19.34 -39.04 1.56
N MET A 433 -20.05 -40.14 1.28
CA MET A 433 -19.52 -41.51 1.32
C MET A 433 -18.67 -41.88 0.10
N ALA A 434 -18.91 -41.24 -1.05
CA ALA A 434 -18.16 -41.53 -2.29
C ALA A 434 -16.75 -40.92 -2.27
N VAL A 435 -16.54 -39.86 -1.49
CA VAL A 435 -15.23 -39.19 -1.33
C VAL A 435 -14.57 -39.73 -0.08
N SER A 436 -13.53 -40.54 -0.22
CA SER A 436 -12.87 -41.19 0.91
C SER A 436 -12.19 -40.19 1.83
N TRP A 437 -12.10 -40.52 3.12
CA TRP A 437 -11.34 -39.71 4.09
C TRP A 437 -9.85 -39.64 3.77
N GLU A 438 -9.30 -40.61 3.05
CA GLU A 438 -7.95 -40.58 2.51
C GLU A 438 -7.77 -39.46 1.49
N PHE A 439 -8.70 -39.34 0.54
CA PHE A 439 -8.67 -38.25 -0.43
C PHE A 439 -8.96 -36.88 0.23
N LYS A 440 -9.89 -36.82 1.19
CA LYS A 440 -10.12 -35.61 2.00
C LYS A 440 -8.87 -35.21 2.79
N HIS A 441 -8.14 -36.17 3.36
CA HIS A 441 -6.86 -35.92 4.05
C HIS A 441 -5.84 -35.28 3.11
N LYS A 442 -5.71 -35.81 1.90
CA LYS A 442 -4.85 -35.25 0.87
C LYS A 442 -5.25 -33.82 0.47
N ILE A 443 -6.55 -33.56 0.27
CA ILE A 443 -7.07 -32.20 0.02
C ILE A 443 -6.66 -31.27 1.16
N MET A 444 -6.90 -31.65 2.41
CA MET A 444 -6.51 -30.85 3.58
C MET A 444 -5.00 -30.60 3.62
N SER A 445 -4.19 -31.63 3.37
CA SER A 445 -2.74 -31.53 3.37
C SER A 445 -2.26 -30.55 2.30
N HIS A 446 -2.73 -30.66 1.07
CA HIS A 446 -2.32 -29.78 -0.03
C HIS A 446 -2.77 -28.33 0.19
N ILE A 447 -3.98 -28.10 0.72
CA ILE A 447 -4.43 -26.75 1.09
C ILE A 447 -3.49 -26.16 2.15
N LEU A 448 -3.15 -26.92 3.18
CA LEU A 448 -2.27 -26.44 4.25
C LEU A 448 -0.84 -26.20 3.76
N GLU A 449 -0.29 -27.04 2.89
CA GLU A 449 1.03 -26.81 2.29
C GLU A 449 1.02 -25.55 1.39
N GLY A 450 -0.08 -25.31 0.67
CA GLY A 450 -0.32 -24.06 -0.05
C GLY A 450 -0.36 -22.85 0.87
N LEU A 451 -1.07 -22.94 2.01
CA LEU A 451 -1.10 -21.86 3.01
C LEU A 451 0.26 -21.65 3.68
N VAL A 452 1.01 -22.71 4.00
CA VAL A 452 2.39 -22.60 4.53
C VAL A 452 3.26 -21.83 3.54
N TYR A 453 3.17 -22.15 2.25
CA TYR A 453 3.90 -21.44 1.20
C TYR A 453 3.54 -19.95 1.18
N LEU A 454 2.25 -19.61 1.10
CA LEU A 454 1.79 -18.22 1.06
C LEU A 454 2.16 -17.44 2.34
N HIS A 455 1.91 -18.03 3.51
CA HIS A 455 2.19 -17.40 4.81
C HIS A 455 3.68 -17.21 5.04
N SER A 456 4.54 -18.10 4.52
CA SER A 456 6.00 -17.92 4.54
C SER A 456 6.45 -16.71 3.72
N MET A 457 5.67 -16.32 2.72
CA MET A 457 5.86 -15.11 1.92
C MET A 457 5.15 -13.88 2.49
N GLN A 458 4.60 -13.96 3.70
CA GLN A 458 3.73 -12.95 4.32
C GLN A 458 2.51 -12.57 3.45
N ILE A 459 2.06 -13.51 2.61
CA ILE A 459 0.88 -13.34 1.77
C ILE A 459 -0.30 -14.04 2.44
N ILE A 460 -1.36 -13.28 2.68
CA ILE A 460 -2.64 -13.80 3.19
C ILE A 460 -3.52 -14.08 1.98
N HIS A 461 -4.16 -15.24 1.92
CA HIS A 461 -5.04 -15.61 0.81
C HIS A 461 -6.30 -14.73 0.77
N ARG A 462 -6.88 -14.43 1.94
CA ARG A 462 -8.04 -13.54 2.18
C ARG A 462 -9.39 -14.00 1.61
N ASP A 463 -9.38 -14.97 0.71
CA ASP A 463 -10.55 -15.51 0.02
C ASP A 463 -10.57 -17.04 0.00
N LEU A 464 -10.01 -17.68 1.02
CA LEU A 464 -9.95 -19.15 1.07
C LEU A 464 -11.37 -19.73 1.22
N LYS A 465 -11.79 -20.52 0.24
CA LYS A 465 -13.10 -21.20 0.19
C LYS A 465 -13.05 -22.36 -0.80
N SER A 466 -14.03 -23.25 -0.75
CA SER A 466 -14.12 -24.44 -1.60
C SER A 466 -14.16 -24.13 -3.11
N ARG A 467 -14.60 -22.93 -3.51
CA ARG A 467 -14.53 -22.49 -4.93
C ARG A 467 -13.13 -22.12 -5.41
N ASN A 468 -12.23 -21.78 -4.49
CA ASN A 468 -10.86 -21.33 -4.78
C ASN A 468 -9.84 -22.45 -4.52
N VAL A 469 -10.31 -23.69 -4.34
CA VAL A 469 -9.50 -24.91 -4.26
C VAL A 469 -9.79 -25.69 -5.53
N LEU A 470 -8.81 -25.82 -6.41
CA LEU A 470 -8.93 -26.55 -7.66
C LEU A 470 -8.33 -27.95 -7.54
N LEU A 471 -8.96 -28.89 -8.23
CA LEU A 471 -8.60 -30.30 -8.26
C LEU A 471 -8.16 -30.67 -9.67
N ASP A 472 -7.13 -31.49 -9.76
CA ASP A 472 -6.66 -32.04 -11.03
C ASP A 472 -6.45 -33.54 -10.91
N SER A 473 -6.62 -34.27 -12.00
CA SER A 473 -6.50 -35.72 -12.05
C SER A 473 -5.07 -36.21 -12.39
N SER A 474 -4.15 -35.30 -12.75
CA SER A 474 -2.75 -35.65 -13.06
C SER A 474 -1.97 -36.21 -11.86
N ASP A 475 -0.80 -36.81 -12.14
CA ASP A 475 0.12 -37.53 -11.24
C ASP A 475 -0.14 -37.32 -9.74
N GLY A 476 -1.08 -38.10 -9.22
CA GLY A 476 -1.42 -38.12 -7.80
C GLY A 476 -2.42 -37.03 -7.37
N GLU A 477 -3.47 -36.76 -8.15
CA GLU A 477 -4.65 -35.95 -7.76
C GLU A 477 -4.30 -34.65 -7.02
N THR A 478 -3.60 -33.76 -7.72
CA THR A 478 -3.10 -32.53 -7.12
C THR A 478 -4.24 -31.57 -6.77
N VAL A 479 -4.02 -30.82 -5.69
CA VAL A 479 -4.98 -29.82 -5.18
C VAL A 479 -4.21 -28.51 -5.08
N LYS A 480 -4.75 -27.45 -5.67
CA LYS A 480 -4.07 -26.15 -5.73
C LYS A 480 -4.99 -25.01 -5.34
N LEU A 481 -4.43 -24.01 -4.67
CA LEU A 481 -5.11 -22.76 -4.34
C LEU A 481 -5.08 -21.80 -5.53
N THR A 482 -6.16 -21.05 -5.73
CA THR A 482 -6.31 -20.02 -6.77
C THR A 482 -7.02 -18.78 -6.22
N ASP A 483 -7.11 -17.73 -7.04
CA ASP A 483 -7.91 -16.51 -6.76
C ASP A 483 -7.50 -15.83 -5.44
N PHE A 484 -6.29 -15.26 -5.45
CA PHE A 484 -5.69 -14.54 -4.33
C PHE A 484 -6.26 -13.12 -4.21
N GLY A 485 -6.66 -12.72 -3.01
CA GLY A 485 -7.44 -11.49 -2.75
C GLY A 485 -6.68 -10.16 -2.85
N VAL A 486 -5.86 -9.94 -3.88
CA VAL A 486 -5.09 -8.69 -4.10
C VAL A 486 -6.03 -7.51 -4.37
N SER A 487 -7.04 -7.74 -5.20
CA SER A 487 -8.06 -6.75 -5.59
C SER A 487 -9.13 -6.50 -4.52
N LYS A 488 -9.05 -7.20 -3.38
CA LYS A 488 -10.04 -7.13 -2.31
C LYS A 488 -9.77 -6.05 -1.26
N GLU A 489 -8.64 -5.33 -1.36
CA GLU A 489 -8.35 -4.17 -0.51
C GLU A 489 -9.39 -3.05 -0.67
N ASP A 490 -10.05 -2.99 -1.82
CA ASP A 490 -11.09 -2.01 -2.15
C ASP A 490 -12.54 -2.46 -1.88
N LEU A 491 -12.76 -3.69 -1.39
CA LEU A 491 -14.12 -4.24 -1.24
C LEU A 491 -14.95 -3.61 -0.11
N GLN A 492 -14.45 -2.58 0.58
CA GLN A 492 -15.28 -1.81 1.51
C GLN A 492 -16.47 -1.12 0.81
N GLU A 493 -16.34 -0.77 -0.48
CA GLU A 493 -17.44 -0.15 -1.26
C GLU A 493 -18.54 -1.14 -1.70
N THR A 494 -18.32 -2.47 -1.58
CA THR A 494 -19.26 -3.50 -2.06
C THR A 494 -19.96 -4.28 -0.93
N MET A 495 -19.85 -3.82 0.31
CA MET A 495 -20.68 -4.27 1.43
C MET A 495 -22.18 -4.00 1.20
N THR A 496 -22.52 -3.20 0.19
CA THR A 496 -23.86 -3.11 -0.40
C THR A 496 -23.98 -4.05 -1.60
N VAL A 497 -24.82 -5.07 -1.43
CA VAL A 497 -25.36 -6.02 -2.44
C VAL A 497 -24.61 -7.35 -2.60
N GLY A 498 -24.83 -8.27 -1.67
CA GLY A 498 -25.44 -9.57 -2.00
C GLY A 498 -24.68 -10.61 -2.83
N VAL A 499 -23.34 -10.69 -2.80
CA VAL A 499 -22.62 -11.81 -3.45
C VAL A 499 -21.42 -12.36 -2.63
N GLY A 500 -21.67 -13.44 -1.87
CA GLY A 500 -20.99 -14.72 -2.16
C GLY A 500 -19.83 -15.27 -1.31
N THR A 501 -19.27 -14.60 -0.28
CA THR A 501 -18.13 -15.20 0.49
C THR A 501 -18.16 -15.05 2.02
N TYR A 502 -19.18 -14.43 2.61
CA TYR A 502 -19.19 -14.13 4.05
C TYR A 502 -19.13 -15.35 4.97
N ARG A 503 -19.59 -16.51 4.49
CA ARG A 503 -19.68 -17.75 5.28
C ARG A 503 -18.32 -18.36 5.63
N TRP A 504 -17.24 -17.96 4.96
CA TRP A 504 -15.88 -18.45 5.24
C TRP A 504 -15.04 -17.44 6.03
N MET A 505 -15.55 -16.22 6.23
CA MET A 505 -14.80 -15.14 6.85
C MET A 505 -14.73 -15.31 8.37
N ALA A 506 -13.55 -15.02 8.92
CA ALA A 506 -13.32 -15.03 10.35
C ALA A 506 -14.06 -13.86 11.05
N PRO A 507 -14.45 -14.00 12.33
CA PRO A 507 -15.21 -12.99 13.05
C PRO A 507 -14.52 -11.61 13.09
N GLU A 508 -13.20 -11.57 13.25
CA GLU A 508 -12.41 -10.35 13.26
C GLU A 508 -12.38 -9.64 11.90
N ILE A 509 -12.49 -10.40 10.80
CA ILE A 509 -12.59 -9.82 9.45
C ILE A 509 -13.98 -9.22 9.25
N LEU A 510 -15.02 -9.91 9.68
CA LEU A 510 -16.40 -9.42 9.61
C LEU A 510 -16.62 -8.17 10.48
N LYS A 511 -15.88 -8.02 11.58
CA LYS A 511 -16.02 -6.92 12.53
C LYS A 511 -15.13 -5.72 12.22
N GLU A 512 -13.84 -5.95 11.96
CA GLU A 512 -12.81 -4.89 11.92
C GLU A 512 -12.06 -4.82 10.59
N GLY A 513 -12.22 -5.80 9.70
CA GLY A 513 -11.57 -5.84 8.38
C GLY A 513 -10.05 -6.07 8.41
N HIS A 514 -9.46 -6.33 9.57
CA HIS A 514 -8.02 -6.56 9.73
C HIS A 514 -7.64 -8.00 9.37
N TYR A 515 -7.10 -8.20 8.17
CA TYR A 515 -6.62 -9.51 7.73
C TYR A 515 -5.29 -9.87 8.38
N SER A 516 -5.25 -11.06 8.99
CA SER A 516 -4.03 -11.74 9.43
C SER A 516 -3.97 -13.14 8.81
N VAL A 517 -2.82 -13.81 8.91
CA VAL A 517 -2.68 -15.22 8.49
C VAL A 517 -3.65 -16.14 9.25
N ALA A 518 -4.06 -15.78 10.47
CA ALA A 518 -5.03 -16.52 11.27
C ALA A 518 -6.45 -16.50 10.69
N ALA A 519 -6.78 -15.51 9.84
CA ALA A 519 -8.06 -15.48 9.14
C ALA A 519 -8.17 -16.59 8.09
N ASP A 520 -7.08 -16.89 7.37
CA ASP A 520 -7.05 -18.03 6.43
C ASP A 520 -7.20 -19.37 7.18
N ILE A 521 -6.67 -19.47 8.41
CA ILE A 521 -6.84 -20.65 9.26
C ILE A 521 -8.30 -20.84 9.66
N TYR A 522 -9.01 -19.77 10.00
CA TYR A 522 -10.45 -19.85 10.26
C TYR A 522 -11.21 -20.33 9.03
N SER A 523 -10.92 -19.75 7.85
CA SER A 523 -11.51 -20.18 6.58
C SER A 523 -11.19 -21.64 6.26
N PHE A 524 -10.00 -22.13 6.62
CA PHE A 524 -9.65 -23.55 6.54
C PHE A 524 -10.52 -24.40 7.48
N GLY A 525 -10.77 -23.94 8.72
CA GLY A 525 -11.71 -24.59 9.64
C GLY A 525 -13.13 -24.73 9.06
N ILE A 526 -13.61 -23.70 8.36
CA ILE A 526 -14.89 -23.73 7.65
C ILE A 526 -14.86 -24.76 6.50
N LEU A 527 -13.77 -24.81 5.73
CA LEU A 527 -13.56 -25.81 4.67
C LEU A 527 -13.62 -27.25 5.19
N LEU A 528 -13.18 -27.51 6.42
CA LEU A 528 -13.29 -28.85 7.03
C LEU A 528 -14.75 -29.30 7.20
N SER A 529 -15.66 -28.36 7.53
CA SER A 529 -17.09 -28.63 7.59
C SER A 529 -17.66 -28.94 6.20
N GLU A 530 -17.18 -28.27 5.15
CA GLU A 530 -17.59 -28.58 3.77
C GLU A 530 -17.08 -29.95 3.32
N LEU A 531 -15.82 -30.28 3.62
CA LEU A 531 -15.25 -31.60 3.30
C LEU A 531 -16.00 -32.74 3.97
N ASP A 532 -16.48 -32.52 5.19
CA ASP A 532 -17.27 -33.49 5.92
C ASP A 532 -18.71 -33.59 5.37
N THR A 533 -19.43 -32.47 5.32
CA THR A 533 -20.87 -32.45 5.04
C THR A 533 -21.24 -32.39 3.57
N HIS A 534 -20.31 -31.96 2.71
CA HIS A 534 -20.52 -31.60 1.30
C HIS A 534 -21.60 -30.52 1.08
N LYS A 535 -21.90 -29.74 2.12
CA LYS A 535 -22.89 -28.65 2.08
C LYS A 535 -22.20 -27.31 2.20
N ILE A 536 -22.87 -26.27 1.72
CA ILE A 536 -22.46 -24.89 1.97
C ILE A 536 -22.44 -24.65 3.48
N PRO A 537 -21.43 -23.94 4.04
CA PRO A 537 -21.36 -23.70 5.48
C PRO A 537 -22.64 -23.05 6.01
N TYR A 538 -23.08 -23.48 7.19
CA TYR A 538 -24.32 -23.02 7.84
C TYR A 538 -25.62 -23.31 7.04
N ALA A 539 -25.60 -24.22 6.06
CA ALA A 539 -26.81 -24.59 5.30
C ALA A 539 -27.94 -25.12 6.20
N GLU A 540 -27.60 -25.75 7.32
CA GLU A 540 -28.58 -26.31 8.28
C GLU A 540 -28.97 -25.34 9.40
N SER A 541 -28.35 -24.16 9.46
CA SER A 541 -28.66 -23.19 10.50
C SER A 541 -30.05 -22.59 10.27
N ARG A 542 -30.90 -22.61 11.31
CA ARG A 542 -32.27 -22.10 11.30
C ARG A 542 -32.43 -21.03 12.37
N HIS A 543 -33.30 -20.06 12.11
CA HIS A 543 -33.69 -19.08 13.11
C HIS A 543 -34.39 -19.78 14.30
N PRO A 544 -34.00 -19.51 15.56
CA PRO A 544 -34.51 -20.25 16.73
C PRO A 544 -36.04 -20.24 16.86
N ILE A 545 -36.67 -19.09 16.55
CA ILE A 545 -38.13 -18.91 16.65
C ILE A 545 -38.87 -19.30 15.37
N THR A 546 -38.46 -18.76 14.21
CA THR A 546 -39.23 -18.93 12.96
C THR A 546 -38.94 -20.24 12.24
N HIS A 547 -37.90 -20.98 12.65
CA HIS A 547 -37.39 -22.20 11.99
C HIS A 547 -37.04 -22.04 10.50
N LYS A 548 -37.00 -20.81 9.98
CA LYS A 548 -36.59 -20.52 8.61
C LYS A 548 -35.05 -20.56 8.49
N PRO A 549 -34.49 -20.89 7.32
CA PRO A 549 -33.05 -20.77 7.07
C PRO A 549 -32.52 -19.37 7.41
N LEU A 550 -31.36 -19.31 8.04
CA LEU A 550 -30.72 -18.03 8.32
C LEU A 550 -30.25 -17.36 7.02
N VAL A 551 -30.53 -16.07 6.89
CA VAL A 551 -29.97 -15.21 5.83
C VAL A 551 -28.52 -14.86 6.15
N ASP A 552 -27.73 -14.52 5.14
CA ASP A 552 -26.28 -14.27 5.29
C ASP A 552 -25.96 -13.18 6.32
N THR A 553 -26.76 -12.12 6.42
CA THR A 553 -26.58 -11.05 7.40
C THR A 553 -26.77 -11.53 8.84
N ALA A 554 -27.71 -12.46 9.07
CA ALA A 554 -27.92 -13.07 10.38
C ALA A 554 -26.76 -14.01 10.73
N ILE A 555 -26.29 -14.80 9.76
CA ILE A 555 -25.12 -15.67 9.94
C ILE A 555 -23.89 -14.85 10.32
N MET A 556 -23.59 -13.77 9.59
CA MET A 556 -22.47 -12.88 9.90
C MET A 556 -22.55 -12.34 11.33
N SER A 557 -23.71 -11.80 11.73
CA SER A 557 -23.92 -11.26 13.07
C SER A 557 -23.71 -12.33 14.16
N MET A 558 -24.24 -13.54 13.96
CA MET A 558 -24.09 -14.61 14.94
C MET A 558 -22.65 -15.13 15.04
N VAL A 559 -21.92 -15.19 13.91
CA VAL A 559 -20.49 -15.54 13.87
C VAL A 559 -19.65 -14.47 14.58
N ILE A 560 -19.88 -13.18 14.30
CA ILE A 560 -19.20 -12.07 14.98
C ILE A 560 -19.39 -12.19 16.50
N ASN A 561 -20.59 -12.53 16.94
CA ASN A 561 -20.93 -12.69 18.37
C ASN A 561 -20.50 -14.04 18.97
N GLY A 562 -19.88 -14.94 18.20
CA GLY A 562 -19.45 -16.26 18.69
C GLY A 562 -20.60 -17.21 19.05
N THR A 563 -21.80 -16.97 18.53
CA THR A 563 -23.02 -17.74 18.83
C THR A 563 -23.39 -18.76 17.75
N LEU A 564 -22.62 -18.82 16.68
CA LEU A 564 -22.82 -19.75 15.58
C LEU A 564 -21.49 -20.37 15.14
N SER A 565 -21.48 -21.69 15.01
CA SER A 565 -20.38 -22.48 14.47
C SER A 565 -20.89 -23.38 13.33
N PRO A 566 -20.04 -23.77 12.37
CA PRO A 566 -20.44 -24.68 11.31
C PRO A 566 -20.79 -26.07 11.88
N SER A 567 -21.66 -26.79 11.18
CA SER A 567 -22.06 -28.14 11.55
C SER A 567 -21.10 -29.20 11.01
N PHE A 568 -20.89 -30.26 11.79
CA PHE A 568 -20.22 -31.48 11.36
C PHE A 568 -21.18 -32.67 11.49
N SER A 569 -21.02 -33.64 10.62
CA SER A 569 -21.76 -34.90 10.58
C SER A 569 -21.29 -35.84 11.69
N THR A 570 -22.12 -36.82 12.04
CA THR A 570 -21.76 -37.88 13.00
C THR A 570 -20.64 -38.79 12.50
N GLU A 571 -20.43 -38.83 11.18
CA GLU A 571 -19.40 -39.65 10.52
C GLU A 571 -18.05 -38.91 10.41
N CYS A 572 -17.97 -37.66 10.89
CA CYS A 572 -16.74 -36.88 10.90
C CYS A 572 -15.71 -37.52 11.86
N PRO A 573 -14.50 -37.86 11.41
CA PRO A 573 -13.45 -38.37 12.28
C PRO A 573 -13.15 -37.37 13.38
N GLN A 574 -13.07 -37.85 14.62
CA GLN A 574 -12.89 -37.02 15.80
C GLN A 574 -11.65 -36.10 15.71
N TRP A 575 -10.58 -36.58 15.06
CA TRP A 575 -9.36 -35.79 14.86
C TRP A 575 -9.57 -34.61 13.89
N VAL A 576 -10.40 -34.77 12.84
CA VAL A 576 -10.75 -33.68 11.92
C VAL A 576 -11.59 -32.64 12.65
N HIS A 577 -12.58 -33.11 13.40
CA HIS A 577 -13.43 -32.23 14.21
C HIS A 577 -12.61 -31.43 15.24
N ALA A 578 -11.65 -32.07 15.92
CA ALA A 578 -10.77 -31.41 16.88
C ALA A 578 -9.87 -30.34 16.23
N ILE A 579 -9.35 -30.62 15.02
CA ILE A 579 -8.60 -29.63 14.25
C ILE A 579 -9.52 -28.46 13.88
N ALA A 580 -10.71 -28.74 13.37
CA ALA A 580 -11.65 -27.71 12.95
C ALA A 580 -12.02 -26.77 14.08
N LEU A 581 -12.33 -27.29 15.27
CA LEU A 581 -12.67 -26.46 16.43
C LEU A 581 -11.56 -25.47 16.80
N ARG A 582 -10.28 -25.89 16.79
CA ARG A 582 -9.15 -24.98 17.05
C ARG A 582 -8.93 -23.96 15.93
N CYS A 583 -9.17 -24.34 14.68
CA CYS A 583 -9.15 -23.39 13.57
C CYS A 583 -10.27 -22.35 13.68
N LEU A 584 -11.41 -22.74 14.25
CA LEU A 584 -12.61 -21.92 14.42
C LEU A 584 -12.65 -21.15 15.75
N GLU A 585 -11.55 -21.11 16.50
CA GLU A 585 -11.44 -20.29 17.71
C GLU A 585 -11.77 -18.83 17.39
N HIS A 586 -12.55 -18.21 18.29
CA HIS A 586 -13.03 -16.84 18.08
C HIS A 586 -11.87 -15.85 18.13
N ASP A 587 -10.97 -16.02 19.11
CA ASP A 587 -9.71 -15.27 19.22
C ASP A 587 -8.71 -15.77 18.15
N PRO A 588 -8.27 -14.90 17.21
CA PRO A 588 -7.31 -15.28 16.18
C PRO A 588 -5.95 -15.75 16.73
N GLU A 589 -5.53 -15.29 17.91
CA GLU A 589 -4.22 -15.66 18.49
C GLU A 589 -4.21 -17.09 19.06
N LEU A 590 -5.38 -17.67 19.31
CA LEU A 590 -5.52 -19.05 19.79
C LEU A 590 -5.54 -20.07 18.63
N ARG A 591 -5.65 -19.60 17.38
CA ARG A 591 -5.69 -20.49 16.21
C ARG A 591 -4.28 -21.02 15.90
N PRO A 592 -4.16 -22.31 15.52
CA PRO A 592 -2.88 -22.86 15.13
C PRO A 592 -2.41 -22.27 13.79
N SER A 593 -1.09 -22.12 13.62
CA SER A 593 -0.50 -21.80 12.32
C SER A 593 -0.69 -22.95 11.30
N ALA A 594 -0.68 -22.62 10.01
CA ALA A 594 -0.73 -23.63 8.94
C ALA A 594 0.39 -24.69 9.11
N ARG A 595 1.58 -24.27 9.53
CA ARG A 595 2.72 -25.18 9.77
C ARG A 595 2.44 -26.17 10.90
N GLN A 596 1.83 -25.73 12.00
CA GLN A 596 1.43 -26.63 13.10
C GLN A 596 0.40 -27.64 12.62
N LEU A 597 -0.58 -27.20 11.82
CA LEU A 597 -1.61 -28.08 11.25
C LEU A 597 -1.03 -29.12 10.28
N VAL A 598 -0.07 -28.75 9.42
CA VAL A 598 0.63 -29.72 8.54
C VAL A 598 1.30 -30.83 9.36
N LEU A 599 2.03 -30.46 10.42
CA LEU A 599 2.71 -31.42 11.29
C LEU A 599 1.73 -32.36 11.98
N GLU A 600 0.57 -31.83 12.38
CA GLU A 600 -0.49 -32.63 13.00
C GLU A 600 -1.16 -33.58 12.00
N LEU A 601 -1.49 -33.10 10.79
CA LEU A 601 -2.07 -33.94 9.74
C LEU A 601 -1.16 -35.11 9.35
N ARG A 602 0.15 -34.89 9.30
CA ARG A 602 1.12 -35.96 8.98
C ARG A 602 1.08 -37.08 10.02
N ARG A 603 0.83 -36.78 11.30
CA ARG A 603 0.68 -37.79 12.36
C ARG A 603 -0.60 -38.60 12.25
N GLN A 604 -1.61 -38.05 11.58
CA GLN A 604 -2.90 -38.71 11.34
C GLN A 604 -2.95 -39.47 10.00
N SER A 605 -1.84 -39.54 9.26
CA SER A 605 -1.80 -40.23 7.96
C SER A 605 -2.03 -41.74 8.15
N PRO A 606 -2.88 -42.37 7.31
CA PRO A 606 -3.14 -43.80 7.38
C PRO A 606 -1.91 -44.68 7.09
N HIS A 607 -0.79 -44.10 6.61
CA HIS A 607 0.49 -44.80 6.42
C HIS A 607 1.47 -44.67 7.61
N ALA A 608 1.07 -44.02 8.71
CA ALA A 608 1.88 -43.88 9.92
C ALA A 608 1.70 -45.04 10.93
N LYS A 609 1.17 -46.19 10.48
CA LYS A 609 1.09 -47.44 11.25
C LYS A 609 1.87 -48.55 10.58
#